data_AF-A0A662R7L4-F1
#
_entry.id   AF-A0A662R7L4-F1
#
_cell.length_a   1.000
_cell.length_b   1.000
_cell.length_c   1.000
_cell.angle_alpha   90.00
_cell.angle_beta   90.00
_cell.angle_gamma   90.00
#
_symmetry.space_group_name_H-M   'P 1'
#
loop_
_entity.id
_entity.type
_entity.pdbx_description
1 polymer ?
#
loop_
_entity_poly.entity_id
_entity_poly.type
_entity_poly.pdbx_seq_one_letter_code
_entity_poly.pdbx_strand_id
1 'polypeptide(L)'
;LRGETDEPVTTDIKRLIRLPLSLHGGSGLVVTPVAIDTLESFNPLVDAVTFGNDMTSVVGIKPFEIQMQNNTYTVEPGTCELPECAAIYAMCRGVCEYGK
;
A
#
# COMPACT_ATOMS: atom_id res chain seq x y z
N LEU A 1 -5.30 -27.23 -6.95
CA LEU A 1 -5.32 -25.75 -6.81
C LEU A 1 -6.58 -25.24 -7.49
N ARG A 2 -7.62 -24.86 -6.75
CA ARG A 2 -8.77 -24.14 -7.30
C ARG A 2 -8.60 -22.70 -6.84
N GLY A 3 -8.21 -21.82 -7.76
CA GLY A 3 -8.15 -20.39 -7.49
C GLY A 3 -9.55 -19.79 -7.62
N GLU A 4 -9.91 -18.90 -6.71
CA GLU A 4 -11.12 -18.09 -6.86
C GLU A 4 -10.77 -16.87 -7.71
N THR A 5 -11.53 -16.66 -8.78
CA THR A 5 -11.38 -15.50 -9.68
C THR A 5 -12.65 -14.66 -9.64
N ASP A 6 -12.48 -13.36 -9.78
CA ASP A 6 -13.61 -12.43 -9.96
C ASP A 6 -14.18 -12.58 -11.39
N GLU A 7 -15.38 -13.17 -11.49
CA GLU A 7 -16.05 -13.47 -12.76
C GLU A 7 -16.31 -12.19 -13.59
N PRO A 8 -16.87 -11.10 -13.03
CA PRO A 8 -16.96 -9.79 -13.70
C PRO A 8 -15.66 -9.22 -14.27
N VAL A 9 -14.49 -9.55 -13.72
CA VAL A 9 -13.19 -9.12 -14.28
C VAL A 9 -12.83 -9.94 -15.53
N THR A 10 -13.22 -11.22 -15.54
CA THR A 10 -12.81 -12.19 -16.56
C THR A 10 -13.69 -12.12 -17.81
N THR A 11 -15.00 -11.87 -17.63
CA THR A 11 -15.97 -11.88 -18.73
C THR A 11 -16.05 -10.54 -19.48
N ASP A 12 -15.60 -9.45 -18.89
CA ASP A 12 -15.63 -8.11 -19.50
C ASP A 12 -14.46 -7.88 -20.48
N ILE A 13 -14.78 -7.86 -21.77
CA ILE A 13 -13.82 -7.62 -22.87
C ILE A 13 -13.32 -6.16 -22.97
N LYS A 14 -13.85 -5.24 -22.15
CA LYS A 14 -13.49 -3.80 -22.15
C LYS A 14 -13.02 -3.32 -20.77
N ARG A 15 -12.61 -4.25 -19.90
CA ARG A 15 -12.14 -3.94 -18.54
C ARG A 15 -10.94 -2.99 -18.58
N LEU A 16 -10.96 -1.96 -17.73
CA LEU A 16 -9.77 -1.18 -17.43
C LEU A 16 -8.84 -2.00 -16.53
N ILE A 17 -7.61 -2.19 -16.97
CA ILE A 17 -6.56 -2.83 -16.18
C ILE A 17 -5.66 -1.75 -15.61
N ARG A 18 -5.27 -1.93 -14.34
CA ARG A 18 -4.34 -1.02 -13.68
C ARG A 18 -2.99 -1.10 -14.39
N LEU A 19 -2.43 0.06 -14.73
CA LEU A 19 -1.16 0.14 -15.44
C LEU A 19 -0.01 -0.43 -14.58
N PRO A 20 0.80 -1.36 -15.10
CA PRO A 20 2.01 -1.80 -14.42
C PRO A 20 2.91 -0.62 -14.03
N LEU A 21 3.54 -0.72 -12.86
CA LEU A 21 4.42 0.29 -12.27
C LEU A 21 3.73 1.62 -11.87
N SER A 22 2.41 1.72 -12.01
CA SER A 22 1.65 2.83 -11.42
C SER A 22 1.47 2.67 -9.90
N LEU A 23 1.03 3.73 -9.23
CA LEU A 23 0.67 3.70 -7.81
C LEU A 23 -0.78 3.30 -7.59
N HIS A 24 -1.02 2.41 -6.64
CA HIS A 24 -2.36 2.06 -6.18
C HIS A 24 -2.90 3.13 -5.23
N GLY A 25 -3.92 3.90 -5.64
CA GLY A 25 -4.44 5.02 -4.86
C GLY A 25 -4.97 4.69 -3.45
N GLY A 26 -5.32 3.43 -3.17
CA GLY A 26 -5.77 2.99 -1.83
C GLY A 26 -4.66 2.49 -0.90
N SER A 27 -3.40 2.44 -1.35
CA SER A 27 -2.27 1.99 -0.52
C SER A 27 -0.95 2.73 -0.76
N GLY A 28 -0.79 3.43 -1.89
CA GLY A 28 0.49 4.00 -2.29
C GLY A 28 1.52 2.97 -2.75
N LEU A 29 1.17 1.68 -2.83
CA LEU A 29 2.07 0.63 -3.32
C LEU A 29 2.11 0.60 -4.85
N VAL A 30 3.24 0.17 -5.39
CA VAL A 30 3.46 0.03 -6.83
C VAL A 30 2.78 -1.24 -7.35
N VAL A 31 2.14 -1.13 -8.51
CA VAL A 31 1.59 -2.26 -9.27
C VAL A 31 2.75 -3.05 -9.87
N THR A 32 3.27 -3.98 -9.08
CA THR A 32 4.51 -4.69 -9.38
C THR A 32 4.22 -5.94 -10.19
N PRO A 33 4.77 -6.10 -11.41
CA PRO A 33 4.72 -7.38 -12.13
C PRO A 33 5.46 -8.45 -11.35
N VAL A 34 4.83 -9.62 -11.17
CA VAL A 34 5.42 -10.76 -10.46
C VAL A 34 5.55 -11.93 -11.43
N ALA A 35 6.76 -12.45 -11.58
CA ALA A 35 7.01 -13.63 -12.41
C ALA A 35 6.57 -14.90 -11.66
N ILE A 36 6.09 -15.91 -12.39
CA ILE A 36 5.47 -17.11 -11.81
C ILE A 36 6.41 -17.89 -10.88
N ASP A 37 7.70 -17.91 -11.20
CA ASP A 37 8.78 -18.53 -10.43
C ASP A 37 9.13 -17.78 -9.15
N THR A 38 8.80 -16.48 -9.07
CA THR A 38 9.03 -15.61 -7.90
C THR A 38 7.79 -15.40 -7.04
N LEU A 39 6.63 -15.94 -7.44
CA LEU A 39 5.34 -15.67 -6.81
C LEU A 39 5.31 -16.04 -5.32
N GLU A 40 5.93 -17.16 -4.94
CA GLU A 40 5.94 -17.62 -3.55
C GLU A 40 6.81 -16.74 -2.63
N SER A 41 7.81 -16.07 -3.18
CA SER A 41 8.73 -15.20 -2.43
C SER A 41 8.31 -13.74 -2.40
N PHE A 42 7.32 -13.33 -3.20
CA PHE A 42 6.92 -11.93 -3.31
C PHE A 42 6.21 -11.45 -2.05
N ASN A 43 6.74 -10.37 -1.45
CA ASN A 43 6.14 -9.69 -0.31
C ASN A 43 5.75 -8.26 -0.68
N PRO A 44 4.46 -7.94 -0.85
CA PRO A 44 4.03 -6.60 -1.26
C PRO A 44 4.35 -5.49 -0.23
N LEU A 45 4.54 -5.83 1.05
CA LEU A 45 4.90 -4.86 2.10
C LEU A 45 6.40 -4.55 2.13
N VAL A 46 7.17 -5.15 1.22
CA VAL A 46 8.60 -4.91 1.02
C VAL A 46 8.88 -4.58 -0.44
N ASP A 47 8.50 -5.47 -1.36
CA ASP A 47 8.87 -5.43 -2.77
C ASP A 47 8.08 -4.40 -3.59
N ALA A 48 6.86 -4.04 -3.16
CA ALA A 48 6.01 -3.06 -3.84
C ALA A 48 6.07 -1.66 -3.20
N VAL A 49 6.97 -1.46 -2.24
CA VAL A 49 7.17 -0.17 -1.56
C VAL A 49 8.15 0.67 -2.36
N THR A 50 7.75 1.89 -2.73
CA THR A 50 8.60 2.81 -3.52
C THR A 50 9.01 4.08 -2.79
N PHE A 51 8.33 4.41 -1.70
CA PHE A 51 8.62 5.61 -0.92
C PHE A 51 9.68 5.31 0.13
N GLY A 52 10.41 6.35 0.53
CA GLY A 52 11.55 6.22 1.42
C GLY A 52 11.16 6.06 2.88
N ASN A 53 12.15 6.28 3.73
CA ASN A 53 12.00 6.28 5.18
C ASN A 53 12.21 7.67 5.79
N ASP A 54 12.16 8.72 4.98
CA ASP A 54 12.23 10.09 5.47
C ASP A 54 11.03 10.36 6.38
N MET A 55 11.30 10.92 7.56
CA MET A 55 10.26 11.17 8.55
C MET A 55 9.32 12.25 8.04
N THR A 56 8.04 11.93 7.98
CA THR A 56 6.96 12.80 7.51
C THR A 56 5.99 13.05 8.66
N SER A 57 5.73 14.32 8.93
CA SER A 57 4.72 14.74 9.90
C SER A 57 3.32 14.45 9.34
N VAL A 58 2.49 13.79 10.15
CA VAL A 58 1.09 13.49 9.84
C VAL A 58 0.19 13.80 11.04
N VAL A 59 -1.09 14.02 10.77
CA VAL A 59 -2.13 14.18 11.79
C VAL A 59 -3.00 12.94 11.76
N GLY A 60 -2.88 12.08 12.76
CA GLY A 60 -3.71 10.89 12.92
C GLY A 60 -5.16 11.25 13.24
N ILE A 61 -6.08 10.56 12.56
CA ILE A 61 -7.53 10.70 12.76
C ILE A 61 -8.03 9.63 13.73
N LYS A 62 -7.51 8.40 13.61
CA LYS A 62 -7.90 7.25 14.44
C LYS A 62 -6.73 6.28 14.66
N PRO A 63 -6.73 5.51 15.76
CA PRO A 63 -5.71 4.51 16.01
C PRO A 63 -5.63 3.49 14.88
N PHE A 64 -4.44 3.23 14.35
CA PHE A 64 -4.22 2.24 13.30
C PHE A 64 -2.79 1.71 13.30
N GLU A 65 -2.62 0.40 13.25
CA GLU A 65 -1.31 -0.26 13.16
C GLU A 65 -0.97 -0.54 11.69
N ILE A 66 0.27 -0.26 11.30
CA ILE A 66 0.79 -0.40 9.94
C ILE A 66 2.01 -1.30 9.99
N GLN A 67 2.06 -2.31 9.12
CA GLN A 67 3.27 -3.07 8.85
C GLN A 67 3.83 -2.65 7.49
N MET A 68 5.09 -2.20 7.48
CA MET A 68 5.77 -1.77 6.26
C MET A 68 7.28 -2.02 6.38
N GLN A 69 7.90 -2.59 5.35
CA GLN A 69 9.34 -2.89 5.32
C GLN A 69 9.82 -3.66 6.57
N ASN A 70 9.05 -4.66 7.01
CA ASN A 70 9.31 -5.47 8.22
C ASN A 70 9.32 -4.69 9.55
N ASN A 71 8.79 -3.47 9.58
CA ASN A 71 8.60 -2.67 10.78
C ASN A 71 7.11 -2.47 11.06
N THR A 72 6.79 -2.26 12.34
CA THR A 72 5.44 -1.93 12.79
C THR A 72 5.41 -0.48 13.24
N TYR A 73 4.42 0.28 12.77
CA TYR A 73 4.18 1.67 13.13
C TYR A 73 2.75 1.83 13.62
N THR A 74 2.54 2.74 14.55
CA THR A 74 1.22 3.05 15.08
C THR A 74 0.88 4.50 14.78
N VAL A 75 -0.27 4.71 14.14
CA VAL A 75 -0.91 6.01 14.02
C VAL A 75 -1.76 6.20 15.26
N GLU A 76 -1.53 7.27 16.01
CA GLU A 76 -2.40 7.70 17.11
C GLU A 76 -3.08 9.01 16.73
N PRO A 77 -4.27 9.32 17.29
CA PRO A 77 -4.92 10.61 17.07
C PRO A 77 -4.02 11.80 17.47
N GLY A 78 -3.91 12.77 16.57
CA GLY A 78 -3.02 13.94 16.74
C GLY A 78 -1.75 13.88 15.92
N THR A 79 -0.81 14.78 16.18
CA THR A 79 0.44 14.87 15.41
C THR A 79 1.38 13.72 15.75
N CYS A 80 1.85 13.01 14.73
CA CYS A 80 2.90 12.01 14.85
C CYS A 80 3.81 12.06 13.62
N GLU A 81 5.02 11.51 13.75
CA GLU A 81 5.94 11.36 12.63
C GLU A 81 6.04 9.89 12.24
N LEU A 82 5.95 9.63 10.94
CA LEU A 82 6.07 8.29 10.36
C LEU A 82 7.05 8.32 9.20
N PRO A 83 7.77 7.22 8.93
CA PRO A 83 8.50 7.08 7.68
C PRO A 83 7.58 7.28 6.47
N GLU A 84 8.07 7.93 5.42
CA GLU A 84 7.29 8.33 4.24
C GLU A 84 6.43 7.18 3.68
N CYS A 85 7.00 5.97 3.56
CA CYS A 85 6.27 4.79 3.11
C CYS A 85 5.04 4.44 3.98
N ALA A 86 5.19 4.53 5.31
CA ALA A 86 4.11 4.28 6.25
C ALA A 86 3.10 5.45 6.28
N ALA A 87 3.59 6.69 6.19
CA ALA A 87 2.77 7.90 6.14
C ALA A 87 1.82 7.88 4.92
N ILE A 88 2.35 7.59 3.73
CA ILE A 88 1.56 7.52 2.50
C ILE A 88 0.54 6.39 2.56
N TYR A 89 0.94 5.21 3.05
CA TYR A 89 0.01 4.10 3.23
C TYR A 89 -1.13 4.49 4.17
N ALA A 90 -0.81 5.11 5.31
CA ALA A 90 -1.79 5.59 6.28
C ALA A 90 -2.78 6.61 5.67
N MET A 91 -2.26 7.60 4.93
CA MET A 91 -3.08 8.60 4.25
C MET A 91 -3.99 7.95 3.19
N CYS A 92 -3.47 7.03 2.37
CA CYS A 92 -4.26 6.28 1.39
C CYS A 92 -5.36 5.41 2.02
N ARG A 93 -5.19 4.99 3.27
CA ARG A 93 -6.20 4.28 4.07
C ARG A 93 -7.18 5.20 4.80
N GLY A 94 -6.98 6.52 4.70
CA GLY A 94 -7.80 7.53 5.37
C GLY A 94 -7.71 7.47 6.89
N VAL A 95 -6.56 7.10 7.45
CA VAL A 95 -6.35 7.04 8.91
C VAL A 95 -5.55 8.23 9.46
N CYS A 96 -4.87 8.96 8.60
CA CYS A 96 -4.22 10.24 8.91
C CYS A 96 -4.25 11.20 7.70
N GLU A 97 -3.88 12.45 7.94
CA GLU A 97 -3.68 13.49 6.93
C GLU A 97 -2.27 14.05 6.98
N TYR A 98 -1.82 14.71 5.92
CA TYR A 98 -0.51 15.34 5.88
C TYR A 98 -0.39 16.46 6.92
N GLY A 99 0.60 16.35 7.81
CA GLY A 99 0.89 17.32 8.85
C GLY A 99 1.80 18.39 8.30
N LYS A 100 1.30 19.62 8.20
CA LYS A 100 2.11 20.79 7.84
C LYS A 100 2.87 21.32 9.03
#